data_AF-A0A3N2N6K9-F1
#
_entry.id   AF-A0A3N2N6K9-F1
#
_cell.length_a   1.000
_cell.length_b   1.000
_cell.length_c   1.000
_cell.angle_alpha   90.00
_cell.angle_beta   90.00
_cell.angle_gamma   90.00
#
_symmetry.space_group_name_H-M   'P 1'
#
loop_
_entity.id
_entity.type
_entity.pdbx_description
1 polymer ?
#
loop_
_entity_poly.entity_id
_entity_poly.type
_entity_poly.pdbx_seq_one_letter_code
_entity_poly.pdbx_strand_id
1 'polypeptide(L)'
;MAVAIDPSFISKAGSLTYGIGRFWSGVAQRVKRGLEIMAIGAISLSKHTCVMLGAVQSPNFKTLESEKQMSMLGWYVALVRSKATELLSLTDILVADAFFSKYEFVNEVIGMGFRFVGRLRANSYLTMIR
;
A
#
# COMPACT_ATOMS: atom_id res chain seq x y z
N MET A 1 -13.97 -4.41 -12.70
CA MET A 1 -13.40 -3.23 -12.01
C MET A 1 -12.43 -3.76 -10.97
N ALA A 2 -11.43 -2.98 -10.58
CA ALA A 2 -10.52 -3.33 -9.49
C ALA A 2 -10.18 -2.07 -8.70
N VAL A 3 -9.74 -2.21 -7.46
CA VAL A 3 -9.13 -1.13 -6.68
C VAL A 3 -7.63 -1.37 -6.65
N ALA A 4 -6.83 -0.36 -6.96
CA ALA A 4 -5.38 -0.40 -6.81
C ALA A 4 -4.92 0.44 -5.62
N ILE A 5 -3.89 -0.06 -4.94
CA ILE A 5 -3.17 0.68 -3.91
C ILE A 5 -1.68 0.76 -4.28
N ASP A 6 -1.08 1.92 -4.04
CA ASP A 6 0.35 2.14 -4.30
C ASP A 6 0.94 3.23 -3.38
N PRO A 7 1.95 2.92 -2.56
CA PRO A 7 2.67 3.94 -1.79
C PRO A 7 3.58 4.76 -2.70
N SER A 8 3.41 6.07 -2.64
CA SER A 8 4.10 7.05 -3.48
C SER A 8 4.91 8.04 -2.66
N PHE A 9 6.17 8.25 -3.06
CA PHE A 9 7.07 9.21 -2.43
C PHE A 9 6.77 10.65 -2.88
N ILE A 10 6.72 11.57 -1.92
CA ILE A 10 6.63 13.01 -2.17
C ILE A 10 7.86 13.71 -1.59
N SER A 11 8.57 14.48 -2.42
CA SER A 11 9.70 15.27 -1.95
C SER A 11 9.23 16.41 -1.05
N LYS A 12 9.87 16.58 0.10
CA LYS A 12 9.60 17.70 1.01
C LYS A 12 10.90 18.22 1.63
N ALA A 13 11.15 19.52 1.47
CA ALA A 13 12.36 20.17 1.96
C ALA A 13 12.28 20.53 3.47
N GLY A 14 11.15 21.07 3.92
CA GLY A 14 10.94 21.49 5.32
C GLY A 14 11.10 20.38 6.34
N SER A 15 11.11 20.73 7.64
CA SER A 15 11.29 19.79 8.76
C SER A 15 10.08 19.65 9.68
N LEU A 16 9.13 20.59 9.62
CA LEU A 16 8.00 20.65 10.55
C LEU A 16 6.74 19.93 10.07
N THR A 17 6.72 19.43 8.83
CA THR A 17 5.57 18.68 8.31
C THR A 17 5.51 17.32 8.99
N TYR A 18 4.33 16.95 9.51
CA TYR A 18 4.09 15.63 10.07
C TYR A 18 4.46 14.51 9.07
N GLY A 19 4.91 13.37 9.57
CA GLY A 19 5.22 12.20 8.75
C GLY A 19 6.47 12.32 7.88
N ILE A 20 7.29 13.37 8.03
CA ILE A 20 8.61 13.42 7.38
C ILE A 20 9.44 12.23 7.85
N GLY A 21 9.90 11.45 6.89
CA GLY A 21 10.68 10.23 7.10
C GLY A 21 11.61 9.95 5.94
N ARG A 22 12.06 8.69 5.84
CA ARG A 22 12.89 8.17 4.76
C ARG A 22 12.11 7.07 4.06
N PHE A 23 11.73 7.31 2.81
CA PHE A 23 10.88 6.39 2.03
C PHE A 23 11.51 6.11 0.66
N TRP A 24 11.15 4.97 0.05
CA TRP A 24 11.62 4.59 -1.28
C TRP A 24 11.07 5.55 -2.34
N SER A 25 11.96 6.18 -3.11
CA SER A 25 11.59 6.97 -4.28
C SER A 25 11.79 6.13 -5.54
N GLY A 26 10.70 5.76 -6.20
CA GLY A 26 10.76 5.03 -7.47
C GLY A 26 11.51 5.78 -8.57
N VAL A 27 11.41 7.12 -8.62
CA VAL A 27 12.14 7.92 -9.62
C VAL A 27 13.65 7.91 -9.35
N ALA A 28 14.06 8.03 -8.08
CA ALA A 28 15.47 8.07 -7.72
C ALA A 28 16.08 6.66 -7.51
N GLN A 29 15.26 5.61 -7.56
CA GLN A 29 15.63 4.22 -7.28
C GLN A 29 16.40 4.06 -5.96
N ARG A 30 16.05 4.88 -4.96
CA ARG A 30 16.68 4.87 -3.64
C ARG A 30 15.79 5.47 -2.57
N VAL A 31 16.08 5.15 -1.31
CA VAL A 31 15.44 5.77 -0.16
C VAL A 31 15.85 7.24 -0.06
N LYS A 32 14.88 8.15 0.04
CA LYS A 32 15.08 9.60 0.17
C LYS A 32 14.28 10.14 1.35
N ARG A 33 14.76 11.26 1.91
CA ARG A 33 13.99 12.03 2.89
C ARG A 33 12.80 12.71 2.21
N GLY A 34 11.62 12.55 2.78
CA GLY A 34 10.38 13.14 2.26
C GLY A 34 9.16 12.60 2.99
N LEU A 35 8.03 12.59 2.30
CA LEU A 35 6.76 12.01 2.74
C LEU A 35 6.44 10.78 1.90
N GLU A 36 5.53 9.95 2.40
CA GLU A 36 4.89 8.91 1.61
C GLU A 36 3.37 9.01 1.79
N ILE A 37 2.67 8.78 0.68
CA ILE A 37 1.22 8.69 0.63
C ILE A 37 0.83 7.33 0.05
N MET A 38 -0.16 6.68 0.65
CA MET A 38 -0.83 5.56 0.02
C MET A 38 -1.88 6.08 -0.95
N ALA A 39 -1.64 5.94 -2.24
CA ALA A 39 -2.62 6.23 -3.28
C ALA A 39 -3.63 5.08 -3.38
N ILE A 40 -4.92 5.40 -3.54
CA ILE A 40 -6.00 4.42 -3.74
C ILE A 40 -6.79 4.85 -4.98
N GLY A 41 -6.91 3.96 -5.96
CA GLY A 41 -7.58 4.25 -7.22
C GLY A 41 -8.52 3.14 -7.68
N ALA A 42 -9.61 3.50 -8.35
CA ALA A 42 -10.49 2.56 -9.02
C ALA A 42 -10.06 2.41 -10.49
N ILE A 43 -9.83 1.17 -10.90
CA ILE A 43 -9.43 0.80 -12.26
C ILE A 43 -10.62 0.23 -13.01
N SER A 44 -10.94 0.86 -14.15
CA SER A 44 -11.84 0.31 -15.15
C SER A 44 -11.04 -0.30 -16.29
N LEU A 45 -11.10 -1.64 -16.41
CA LEU A 45 -10.43 -2.36 -17.49
C LEU A 45 -11.05 -2.05 -18.86
N SER A 46 -12.39 -1.96 -18.94
CA SER A 46 -13.08 -1.67 -20.20
C SER A 46 -12.82 -0.26 -20.71
N LYS A 47 -12.59 0.70 -19.81
CA LYS A 47 -12.28 2.08 -20.17
C LYS A 47 -10.78 2.37 -20.25
N HIS A 48 -9.92 1.42 -19.86
CA HIS A 48 -8.47 1.63 -19.73
C HIS A 48 -8.10 2.86 -18.89
N THR A 49 -8.87 3.15 -17.85
CA THR A 49 -8.69 4.34 -16.99
C THR A 49 -8.60 3.97 -15.53
N CYS A 50 -7.81 4.75 -14.79
CA CYS A 50 -7.78 4.75 -13.33
C CYS A 50 -8.30 6.10 -12.81
N VAL A 51 -9.18 6.07 -11.82
CA VAL A 51 -9.69 7.26 -11.13
C VAL A 51 -9.21 7.22 -9.68
N MET A 52 -8.63 8.30 -9.20
CA MET A 52 -8.19 8.42 -7.81
C MET A 52 -9.40 8.50 -6.88
N LEU A 53 -9.51 7.53 -5.96
CA LEU A 53 -10.51 7.53 -4.90
C LEU A 53 -10.03 8.35 -3.70
N GLY A 54 -8.72 8.34 -3.46
CA GLY A 54 -8.12 9.14 -2.42
C GLY A 54 -6.64 8.83 -2.23
N ALA A 55 -6.03 9.56 -1.30
CA ALA A 55 -4.68 9.28 -0.83
C ALA A 55 -4.62 9.51 0.68
N VAL A 56 -3.87 8.66 1.38
CA VAL A 56 -3.68 8.79 2.83
C VAL A 56 -2.20 8.91 3.12
N GLN A 57 -1.81 9.97 3.81
CA GLN A 57 -0.42 10.16 4.21
C GLN A 57 -0.03 9.11 5.26
N SER A 58 1.09 8.43 5.01
CA SER A 58 1.65 7.49 5.96
C SER A 58 2.47 8.20 7.05
N PRO A 59 2.43 7.72 8.30
CA PRO A 59 3.39 8.15 9.32
C PRO A 59 4.81 7.71 8.93
N ASN A 60 5.82 8.32 9.54
CA ASN A 60 7.19 7.86 9.37
C ASN A 60 7.46 6.58 10.22
N PHE A 61 8.51 5.84 9.84
CA PHE A 61 8.91 4.60 10.54
C PHE A 61 9.10 4.80 12.04
N LYS A 62 9.72 5.90 12.45
CA LYS A 62 9.99 6.18 13.87
C LYS A 62 8.69 6.27 14.67
N THR A 63 7.72 7.06 14.20
CA THR A 63 6.40 7.21 14.81
C THR A 63 5.64 5.89 14.83
N LEU A 64 5.68 5.09 13.74
CA LEU A 64 5.03 3.78 13.74
C LEU A 64 5.63 2.82 14.77
N GLU A 65 6.96 2.74 14.86
CA GLU A 65 7.65 1.85 15.79
C GLU A 65 7.47 2.30 17.24
N SER A 66 7.71 3.57 17.56
CA SER A 66 7.71 4.04 18.94
C SER A 66 6.32 4.27 19.52
N GLU A 67 5.39 4.79 18.72
CA GLU A 67 4.06 5.19 19.22
C GLU A 67 3.00 4.11 18.98
N LYS A 68 3.10 3.36 17.88
CA LYS A 68 2.10 2.35 17.51
C LYS A 68 2.58 0.92 17.64
N GLN A 69 3.86 0.70 17.91
CA GLN A 69 4.49 -0.64 17.95
C GLN A 69 4.14 -1.44 16.69
N MET A 70 4.14 -0.76 15.54
CA MET A 70 3.59 -1.25 14.28
C MET A 70 4.63 -1.16 13.17
N SER A 71 4.70 -2.18 12.32
CA SER A 71 5.52 -2.13 11.10
C SER A 71 4.82 -1.32 10.00
N MET A 72 5.58 -0.88 9.00
CA MET A 72 5.01 -0.23 7.82
C MET A 72 3.99 -1.13 7.09
N LEU A 73 4.26 -2.43 7.03
CA LEU A 73 3.34 -3.40 6.43
C LEU A 73 2.03 -3.50 7.24
N GLY A 74 2.14 -3.52 8.57
CA GLY A 74 1.00 -3.49 9.48
C GLY A 74 0.16 -2.22 9.31
N TRP A 75 0.80 -1.07 9.11
CA TRP A 75 0.10 0.18 8.78
C TRP A 75 -0.70 0.06 7.49
N TYR A 76 -0.13 -0.51 6.42
CA TYR A 76 -0.84 -0.72 5.17
C TYR A 76 -2.04 -1.66 5.32
N VAL A 77 -1.88 -2.76 6.06
CA VAL A 77 -3.01 -3.67 6.38
C VAL A 77 -4.10 -2.93 7.14
N ALA A 78 -3.74 -2.17 8.17
CA ALA A 78 -4.70 -1.40 8.97
C ALA A 78 -5.43 -0.34 8.12
N LEU A 79 -4.73 0.30 7.18
CA LEU A 79 -5.32 1.26 6.26
C LEU A 79 -6.33 0.59 5.32
N VAL A 80 -5.97 -0.53 4.69
CA VAL A 80 -6.90 -1.28 3.82
C VAL A 80 -8.11 -1.73 4.63
N ARG A 81 -7.91 -2.25 5.85
CA ARG A 81 -8.99 -2.65 6.76
C ARG A 81 -9.93 -1.50 7.08
N SER A 82 -9.40 -0.31 7.37
CA SER A 82 -10.21 0.87 7.69
C SER A 82 -11.10 1.32 6.53
N LYS A 83 -10.74 0.96 5.30
CA LYS A 83 -11.48 1.28 4.07
C LYS A 83 -12.20 0.08 3.47
N ALA A 84 -12.13 -1.09 4.10
CA ALA A 84 -12.57 -2.34 3.51
C ALA A 84 -14.05 -2.29 3.10
N THR A 85 -14.93 -1.80 3.98
CA THR A 85 -16.37 -1.67 3.69
C THR A 85 -16.65 -0.80 2.47
N GLU A 86 -15.98 0.35 2.36
CA GLU A 86 -16.12 1.27 1.21
C GLU A 86 -15.60 0.63 -0.07
N LEU A 87 -14.40 0.05 -0.03
CA LEU A 87 -13.76 -0.53 -1.21
C LEU A 87 -14.49 -1.79 -1.71
N LEU A 88 -14.95 -2.66 -0.80
CA LEU A 88 -15.71 -3.87 -1.13
C LEU A 88 -17.07 -3.54 -1.75
N SER A 89 -17.66 -2.39 -1.44
CA SER A 89 -18.89 -1.94 -2.11
C SER A 89 -18.67 -1.64 -3.60
N LEU A 90 -17.43 -1.34 -4.00
CA LEU A 90 -17.05 -1.11 -5.39
C LEU A 90 -16.65 -2.44 -6.06
N THR A 91 -15.75 -3.19 -5.44
CA THR A 91 -15.23 -4.45 -5.97
C THR A 91 -14.45 -5.21 -4.91
N ASP A 92 -14.44 -6.53 -5.02
CA ASP A 92 -13.62 -7.43 -4.23
C ASP A 92 -12.19 -7.59 -4.77
N ILE A 93 -11.83 -7.02 -5.93
CA ILE A 93 -10.48 -7.17 -6.49
C ILE A 93 -9.57 -6.05 -5.98
N LEU A 94 -8.57 -6.40 -5.18
CA LEU A 94 -7.51 -5.49 -4.74
C LEU A 94 -6.21 -5.76 -5.51
N VAL A 95 -5.70 -4.75 -6.18
CA VAL A 95 -4.46 -4.77 -6.95
C VAL A 95 -3.38 -4.03 -6.20
N ALA A 96 -2.19 -4.61 -6.08
CA ALA A 96 -1.05 -3.93 -5.48
C ALA A 96 0.27 -4.35 -6.13
N ASP A 97 1.32 -3.57 -5.91
CA ASP A 97 2.65 -3.83 -6.47
C ASP A 97 3.32 -5.09 -5.86
N ALA A 98 4.52 -5.40 -6.36
CA ALA A 98 5.29 -6.54 -5.85
C ALA A 98 5.81 -6.35 -4.42
N PHE A 99 5.81 -5.12 -3.89
CA PHE A 99 6.17 -4.92 -2.51
C PHE A 99 5.21 -5.64 -1.56
N PHE A 100 3.92 -5.66 -1.90
CA PHE A 100 2.83 -6.25 -1.11
C PHE A 100 2.65 -7.76 -1.23
N SER A 101 3.35 -8.43 -2.15
CA SER A 101 3.28 -9.89 -2.33
C SER A 101 4.05 -10.64 -1.23
N LYS A 102 3.71 -10.34 0.03
CA LYS A 102 4.16 -10.98 1.26
C LYS A 102 2.99 -11.73 1.86
N TYR A 103 3.24 -12.94 2.37
CA TYR A 103 2.21 -13.80 2.95
C TYR A 103 1.34 -13.08 3.97
N GLU A 104 1.96 -12.36 4.90
CA GLU A 104 1.27 -11.59 5.95
C GLU A 104 0.25 -10.60 5.38
N PHE A 105 0.65 -9.82 4.36
CA PHE A 105 -0.25 -8.83 3.77
C PHE A 105 -1.38 -9.49 2.97
N VAL A 106 -1.03 -10.48 2.14
CA VAL A 106 -1.99 -11.17 1.27
C VAL A 106 -3.03 -11.91 2.11
N ASN A 107 -2.61 -12.61 3.17
CA ASN A 107 -3.50 -13.35 4.04
C ASN A 107 -4.51 -12.43 4.74
N GLU A 108 -4.06 -11.28 5.24
CA GLU A 108 -4.93 -10.29 5.88
C GLU A 108 -5.95 -9.72 4.89
N VAL A 109 -5.52 -9.38 3.67
CA VAL A 109 -6.40 -8.85 2.61
C VAL A 109 -7.46 -9.89 2.19
N ILE A 110 -7.06 -11.15 2.03
CA ILE A 110 -8.01 -12.25 1.76
C ILE A 110 -8.97 -12.43 2.92
N GLY A 111 -8.47 -12.38 4.16
CA GLY A 111 -9.31 -12.45 5.37
C GLY A 111 -10.32 -11.31 5.49
N MET A 112 -10.07 -10.15 4.85
CA MET A 112 -11.04 -9.06 4.74
C MET A 112 -12.12 -9.28 3.66
N GLY A 113 -11.98 -10.30 2.82
CA GLY A 113 -12.92 -10.62 1.73
C GLY A 113 -12.48 -10.13 0.34
N PHE A 114 -11.26 -9.63 0.19
CA PHE A 114 -10.73 -9.26 -1.12
C PHE A 114 -10.07 -10.45 -1.84
N ARG A 115 -10.18 -10.47 -3.16
CA ARG A 115 -9.28 -11.21 -4.06
C ARG A 115 -8.07 -10.33 -4.37
N PHE A 116 -6.89 -10.78 -3.95
CA PHE A 116 -5.65 -10.06 -4.18
C PHE A 116 -5.05 -10.40 -5.55
N VAL A 117 -4.67 -9.37 -6.31
CA VAL A 117 -3.91 -9.47 -7.56
C VAL A 117 -2.65 -8.65 -7.42
N GLY A 118 -1.49 -9.30 -7.48
CA GLY A 118 -0.21 -8.62 -7.39
C GLY A 118 0.85 -9.31 -8.20
N ARG A 119 2.04 -8.71 -8.25
CA ARG A 119 3.21 -9.29 -8.91
C ARG A 119 4.11 -9.95 -7.88
N LEU A 120 4.49 -11.21 -8.08
CA LEU A 120 5.51 -11.83 -7.23
C LEU A 120 6.86 -11.11 -7.38
N ARG A 121 7.65 -11.06 -6.31
CA ARG A 121 9.02 -10.55 -6.41
C ARG A 121 9.88 -11.58 -7.13
N ALA A 122 10.93 -11.12 -7.83
CA ALA A 122 11.85 -12.01 -8.54
C ALA A 122 12.54 -13.03 -7.61
N ASN A 123 12.64 -12.73 -6.31
CA ASN A 123 13.21 -13.59 -5.27
C ASN A 123 12.15 -14.29 -4.40
N SER A 124 10.91 -14.43 -4.87
CA SER A 124 9.87 -15.18 -4.16
C SER A 124 10.15 -16.68 -4.23
N TYR A 125 10.17 -17.35 -3.07
CA TYR A 125 10.25 -18.81 -2.98
C TYR A 125 8.85 -19.38 -2.81
N LEU A 126 8.40 -20.17 -3.79
CA LEU A 126 7.08 -20.80 -3.77
C LEU A 126 7.19 -22.16 -3.07
N THR A 127 6.61 -22.27 -1.88
CA THR A 127 6.41 -23.56 -1.21
C THR A 127 4.98 -24.02 -1.46
N MET A 128 4.81 -25.18 -2.08
CA MET A 128 3.51 -25.84 -2.15
C MET A 128 3.13 -26.30 -0.73
N ILE A 129 2.05 -25.75 -0.19
CA ILE A 129 1.43 -26.28 1.02
C ILE A 129 0.60 -27.50 0.58
N ARG A 130 0.91 -28.68 1.13
CA ARG A 130 0.17 -29.92 0.88
C ARG A 130 -1.14 -29.95 1.66
#